data_AF-X1A650-F1
#
_entry.id   AF-X1A650-F1
#
_cell.length_a   1.000
_cell.length_b   1.000
_cell.length_c   1.000
_cell.angle_alpha   90.00
_cell.angle_beta   90.00
_cell.angle_gamma   90.00
#
_symmetry.space_group_name_H-M   'P 1'
#
loop_
_entity.id
_entity.type
_entity.pdbx_description
1 polymer ?
#
loop_
_entity_poly.entity_id
_entity_poly.type
_entity_poly.pdbx_seq_one_letter_code
_entity_poly.pdbx_strand_id
1 'polypeptide(L)'
;MHQDMFSRYLNGGCGDGAPSWAIDPSIPQDKPANDERCIDWVNGLNDKNVLRAFDSFYANVNGVRDHYISMLAHIARRFGEHPAVIGYDLMNEPIGDEVSQFAPLYEDAGAAIRGVDPDGILFIEPSILTSFGAIYSQLPPLSLGNYAYAPHFYSASL
;
A
#
# COMPACT_ATOMS: atom_id res chain seq x y z
N MET A 1 3.14 -3.89 4.10
CA MET A 1 1.92 -3.67 4.92
C MET A 1 0.74 -4.04 4.05
N HIS A 2 -0.04 -5.06 4.43
CA HIS A 2 -0.95 -5.73 3.49
C HIS A 2 -2.24 -4.95 3.18
N GLN A 3 -2.67 -5.04 1.92
CA GLN A 3 -4.00 -4.66 1.43
C GLN A 3 -4.25 -5.36 0.09
N ASP A 4 -5.49 -5.79 -0.16
CA ASP A 4 -6.01 -6.05 -1.49
C ASP A 4 -7.21 -5.14 -1.77
N MET A 5 -7.16 -4.37 -2.86
CA MET A 5 -8.22 -3.44 -3.28
C MET A 5 -8.62 -2.42 -2.20
N PHE A 6 -7.63 -1.93 -1.47
CA PHE A 6 -7.67 -0.87 -0.47
C PHE A 6 -8.42 -1.19 0.83
N SER A 7 -9.62 -1.78 0.77
CA SER A 7 -10.44 -2.03 1.97
C SER A 7 -11.53 -3.07 1.75
N ARG A 8 -11.89 -3.76 2.84
CA ARG A 8 -13.04 -4.68 2.91
C ARG A 8 -14.41 -4.05 2.72
N TYR A 9 -14.46 -2.73 2.63
CA TYR A 9 -15.67 -1.95 2.37
C TYR A 9 -15.74 -1.49 0.90
N LEU A 10 -14.88 -2.04 0.04
CA LEU A 10 -14.84 -1.80 -1.41
C LEU A 10 -14.83 -3.15 -2.14
N ASN A 11 -14.86 -3.10 -3.48
CA ASN A 11 -14.77 -4.28 -4.34
C ASN A 11 -15.84 -5.35 -3.99
N GLY A 12 -17.10 -4.92 -3.81
CA GLY A 12 -18.19 -5.82 -3.45
C GLY A 12 -18.08 -6.41 -2.03
N GLY A 13 -17.24 -5.81 -1.18
CA GLY A 13 -16.94 -6.25 0.17
C GLY A 13 -15.78 -7.25 0.28
N CYS A 14 -14.99 -7.43 -0.79
CA CYS A 14 -13.97 -8.47 -0.90
C CYS A 14 -12.51 -7.99 -0.78
N GLY A 15 -12.27 -6.69 -0.59
CA GLY A 15 -10.92 -6.19 -0.32
C GLY A 15 -10.49 -6.37 1.15
N ASP A 16 -9.33 -5.83 1.50
CA ASP A 16 -8.83 -5.72 2.87
C ASP A 16 -7.79 -4.58 3.00
N GLY A 17 -7.22 -4.40 4.19
CA GLY A 17 -6.27 -3.33 4.49
C GLY A 17 -6.91 -2.17 5.26
N ALA A 18 -7.25 -1.08 4.58
CA ALA A 18 -7.65 0.17 5.21
C ALA A 18 -8.99 0.05 5.97
N PRO A 19 -9.13 0.68 7.15
CA PRO A 19 -10.38 0.70 7.92
C PRO A 19 -11.43 1.59 7.23
N SER A 20 -12.71 1.40 7.57
CA SER A 20 -13.82 2.14 6.95
C SER A 20 -13.70 3.67 7.03
N TRP A 21 -13.13 4.20 8.12
CA TRP A 21 -12.96 5.64 8.32
C TRP A 21 -11.89 6.25 7.40
N ALA A 22 -10.99 5.43 6.86
CA ALA A 22 -9.93 5.84 5.96
C ALA A 22 -10.39 5.97 4.50
N ILE A 23 -11.63 5.55 4.20
CA ILE A 23 -12.25 5.77 2.90
C ILE A 23 -12.89 7.16 2.90
N ASP A 24 -12.64 7.94 1.85
CA ASP A 24 -13.30 9.22 1.62
C ASP A 24 -14.83 9.06 1.76
N PRO A 25 -15.51 9.83 2.65
CA PRO A 25 -16.96 9.70 2.88
C PRO A 25 -17.83 9.88 1.63
N SER A 26 -17.31 10.46 0.54
CA SER A 26 -17.97 10.58 -0.76
C SER A 26 -17.92 9.30 -1.62
N ILE A 27 -17.21 8.27 -1.17
CA ILE A 27 -17.13 6.96 -1.82
C ILE A 27 -18.15 6.02 -1.13
N PRO A 28 -19.14 5.47 -1.86
CA PRO A 28 -20.05 4.48 -1.31
C PRO A 28 -19.29 3.25 -0.81
N GLN A 29 -19.64 2.79 0.39
CA GLN A 29 -19.04 1.61 1.00
C GLN A 29 -19.95 0.39 0.87
N ASP A 30 -19.36 -0.74 0.48
CA ASP A 30 -19.99 -2.04 0.45
C ASP A 30 -20.10 -2.65 1.85
N LYS A 31 -21.03 -3.59 2.00
CA LYS A 31 -21.07 -4.44 3.19
C LYS A 31 -19.94 -5.49 3.04
N PRO A 32 -19.07 -5.66 4.06
CA PRO A 32 -18.03 -6.66 3.98
C PRO A 32 -18.56 -8.07 3.73
N ALA A 33 -17.89 -8.80 2.84
CA ALA A 33 -18.19 -10.15 2.42
C ALA A 33 -16.93 -11.03 2.53
N ASN A 34 -17.11 -12.34 2.56
CA ASN A 34 -16.05 -13.35 2.53
C ASN A 34 -16.57 -14.63 1.86
N ASP A 35 -17.45 -14.44 0.86
CA ASP A 35 -18.08 -15.56 0.14
C ASP A 35 -17.33 -15.84 -1.17
N GLU A 36 -17.81 -16.84 -1.91
CA GLU A 36 -17.15 -17.35 -3.11
C GLU A 36 -16.86 -16.28 -4.17
N ARG A 37 -17.61 -15.17 -4.20
CA ARG A 37 -17.39 -14.07 -5.15
C ARG A 37 -16.04 -13.39 -4.95
N CYS A 38 -15.47 -13.47 -3.75
CA CYS A 38 -14.17 -12.89 -3.45
C CYS A 38 -12.99 -13.65 -4.10
N ILE A 39 -13.24 -14.80 -4.75
CA ILE A 39 -12.21 -15.45 -5.58
C ILE A 39 -11.75 -14.54 -6.73
N ASP A 40 -12.64 -13.70 -7.24
CA ASP A 40 -12.38 -12.79 -8.35
C ASP A 40 -11.99 -11.37 -7.87
N TRP A 41 -11.43 -11.25 -6.65
CA TRP A 41 -11.09 -9.97 -6.02
C TRP A 41 -10.25 -9.06 -6.91
N VAL A 42 -9.39 -9.62 -7.77
CA VAL A 42 -8.51 -8.87 -8.68
C VAL A 42 -9.29 -8.01 -9.68
N ASN A 43 -10.57 -8.31 -9.93
CA ASN A 43 -11.46 -7.45 -10.73
C ASN A 43 -11.61 -6.04 -10.13
N GLY A 44 -11.30 -5.86 -8.85
CA GLY A 44 -11.25 -4.56 -8.19
C GLY A 44 -10.26 -3.57 -8.81
N LEU A 45 -9.30 -4.03 -9.62
CA LEU A 45 -8.44 -3.17 -10.44
C LEU A 45 -9.22 -2.27 -11.42
N ASN A 46 -10.43 -2.70 -11.80
CA ASN A 46 -11.34 -1.93 -12.64
C ASN A 46 -12.49 -1.27 -11.84
N ASP A 47 -12.50 -1.41 -10.51
CA ASP A 47 -13.52 -0.79 -9.65
C ASP A 47 -13.19 0.69 -9.42
N LYS A 48 -14.11 1.56 -9.87
CA LYS A 48 -13.98 3.01 -9.74
C LYS A 48 -13.87 3.47 -8.30
N ASN A 49 -14.52 2.80 -7.35
CA ASN A 49 -14.47 3.17 -5.93
C ASN A 49 -13.13 2.78 -5.31
N VAL A 50 -12.53 1.66 -5.74
CA VAL A 50 -11.16 1.28 -5.35
C VAL A 50 -10.15 2.31 -5.87
N LEU A 51 -10.20 2.64 -7.17
CA LEU A 51 -9.31 3.63 -7.76
C LEU A 51 -9.43 5.00 -7.09
N ARG A 52 -10.67 5.47 -6.85
CA ARG A 52 -10.92 6.71 -6.11
C ARG A 52 -10.39 6.69 -4.68
N ALA A 53 -10.44 5.54 -4.00
CA ALA A 53 -9.96 5.42 -2.63
C ALA A 53 -8.43 5.56 -2.56
N PHE A 54 -7.71 4.95 -3.51
CA PHE A 54 -6.27 5.16 -3.67
C PHE A 54 -5.94 6.62 -4.00
N ASP A 55 -6.65 7.25 -4.95
CA ASP A 55 -6.43 8.66 -5.28
C ASP A 55 -6.65 9.58 -4.07
N SER A 56 -7.75 9.40 -3.33
CA SER A 56 -8.02 10.15 -2.10
C SER A 56 -6.96 9.91 -1.03
N PHE A 57 -6.46 8.67 -0.91
CA PHE A 57 -5.36 8.33 -0.01
C PHE A 57 -4.07 9.09 -0.37
N TYR A 58 -3.59 9.02 -1.61
CA TYR A 58 -2.35 9.72 -1.99
C TYR A 58 -2.49 11.24 -1.91
N ALA A 59 -3.68 11.78 -2.22
CA ALA A 59 -4.00 13.19 -2.04
C ALA A 59 -4.16 13.61 -0.57
N ASN A 60 -3.99 12.68 0.37
CA ASN A 60 -4.13 12.88 1.81
C ASN A 60 -5.49 13.49 2.20
N VAL A 61 -6.56 13.09 1.50
CA VAL A 61 -7.92 13.53 1.82
C VAL A 61 -8.22 13.11 3.27
N ASN A 62 -8.67 14.08 4.07
CA ASN A 62 -8.95 13.91 5.50
C ASN A 62 -7.74 13.43 6.34
N GLY A 63 -6.51 13.62 5.88
CA GLY A 63 -5.30 13.25 6.64
C GLY A 63 -5.01 11.74 6.69
N VAL A 64 -5.63 10.93 5.83
CA VAL A 64 -5.52 9.46 5.89
C VAL A 64 -4.09 8.98 5.60
N ARG A 65 -3.37 9.60 4.67
CA ARG A 65 -1.96 9.26 4.39
C ARG A 65 -1.07 9.58 5.58
N ASP A 66 -1.32 10.68 6.27
CA ASP A 66 -0.56 11.03 7.48
C ASP A 66 -0.82 10.01 8.61
N HIS A 67 -2.06 9.55 8.75
CA HIS A 67 -2.38 8.47 9.69
C HIS A 67 -1.69 7.15 9.33
N TYR A 68 -1.61 6.81 8.04
CA TYR A 68 -0.89 5.62 7.57
C TYR A 68 0.60 5.70 7.88
N ILE A 69 1.25 6.83 7.57
CA ILE A 69 2.66 7.08 7.89
C ILE A 69 2.89 7.02 9.41
N SER A 70 1.99 7.61 10.20
CA SER A 70 2.05 7.56 11.67
C SER A 70 1.93 6.14 12.21
N MET A 71 1.09 5.31 11.59
CA MET A 71 0.95 3.90 11.94
C MET A 71 2.25 3.13 11.62
N LEU A 72 2.87 3.36 10.47
CA LEU A 72 4.15 2.72 10.13
C LEU A 72 5.25 3.07 11.15
N ALA A 73 5.36 4.36 11.50
CA ALA A 73 6.31 4.81 12.54
C ALA A 73 5.97 4.22 13.92
N HIS A 74 4.69 4.01 14.24
CA HIS A 74 4.28 3.35 15.48
C HIS A 74 4.73 1.88 15.53
N ILE A 75 4.57 1.15 14.43
CA ILE A 75 5.05 -0.23 14.29
C ILE A 75 6.57 -0.27 14.42
N ALA A 76 7.28 0.59 13.70
CA ALA A 76 8.75 0.65 13.75
C ALA A 76 9.27 0.96 15.16
N ARG A 77 8.66 1.92 15.87
CA ARG A 77 9.01 2.22 17.27
C ARG A 77 8.85 0.99 18.18
N ARG A 78 7.85 0.14 17.92
CA ARG A 78 7.56 -1.02 18.77
C ARG A 78 8.53 -2.18 18.53
N PHE A 79 9.04 -2.31 17.31
CA PHE A 79 9.73 -3.51 16.85
C PHE A 79 11.17 -3.28 16.36
N GLY A 80 11.63 -2.04 16.18
CA GLY A 80 12.94 -1.74 15.58
C GLY A 80 14.14 -2.24 16.36
N GLU A 81 14.01 -2.43 17.68
CA GLU A 81 15.08 -3.05 18.50
C GLU A 81 15.01 -4.58 18.52
N HIS A 82 14.00 -5.20 17.89
CA HIS A 82 13.82 -6.65 17.93
C HIS A 82 14.72 -7.33 16.89
N PRO A 83 15.67 -8.21 17.29
CA PRO A 83 16.70 -8.72 16.38
C PRO A 83 16.19 -9.63 15.25
N ALA A 84 14.96 -10.12 15.36
CA ALA A 84 14.32 -10.92 14.30
C ALA A 84 13.53 -10.07 13.28
N VAL A 85 13.44 -8.75 13.47
CA VAL A 85 12.77 -7.82 12.55
C VAL A 85 13.83 -7.19 11.68
N ILE A 86 13.75 -7.44 10.37
CA ILE A 86 14.76 -6.97 9.40
C ILE A 86 14.37 -5.66 8.72
N GLY A 87 13.11 -5.25 8.81
CA GLY A 87 12.60 -4.08 8.12
C GLY A 87 11.09 -4.03 7.99
N TYR A 88 10.62 -3.12 7.14
CA TYR A 88 9.22 -2.77 6.97
C TYR A 88 8.87 -2.68 5.50
N ASP A 89 7.92 -3.50 5.09
CA ASP A 89 7.23 -3.39 3.82
C ASP A 89 6.21 -2.26 3.89
N LEU A 90 6.42 -1.24 3.04
CA LEU A 90 5.70 0.02 3.15
C LEU A 90 4.28 -0.05 2.60
N MET A 91 4.00 -0.88 1.59
CA MET A 91 2.66 -1.08 1.01
C MET A 91 2.69 -2.27 0.05
N ASN A 92 1.82 -3.24 0.30
CA ASN A 92 1.59 -4.36 -0.61
C ASN A 92 0.93 -3.86 -1.90
N GLU A 93 1.48 -4.25 -3.05
CA GLU A 93 0.90 -4.10 -4.40
C GLU A 93 0.17 -2.77 -4.64
N PRO A 94 0.84 -1.62 -4.49
CA PRO A 94 0.21 -0.32 -4.63
C PRO A 94 -0.41 -0.12 -6.02
N ILE A 95 -1.57 0.51 -6.02
CA ILE A 95 -2.27 0.95 -7.24
C ILE A 95 -2.09 2.46 -7.35
N GLY A 96 -1.74 2.96 -8.54
CA GLY A 96 -1.46 4.37 -8.81
C GLY A 96 -0.18 4.60 -9.61
N ASP A 97 0.30 5.85 -9.63
CA ASP A 97 1.48 6.29 -10.37
C ASP A 97 2.75 6.25 -9.51
N GLU A 98 3.77 5.52 -9.97
CA GLU A 98 4.97 5.28 -9.17
C GLU A 98 5.77 6.57 -8.87
N VAL A 99 5.79 7.51 -9.82
CA VAL A 99 6.62 8.72 -9.71
C VAL A 99 5.96 9.77 -8.85
N SER A 100 4.67 10.03 -9.07
CA SER A 100 3.94 11.13 -8.43
C SER A 100 3.20 10.73 -7.16
N GLN A 101 2.94 9.44 -6.94
CA GLN A 101 2.21 8.97 -5.75
C GLN A 101 3.09 8.08 -4.87
N PHE A 102 3.76 7.07 -5.43
CA PHE A 102 4.46 6.07 -4.59
C PHE A 102 5.78 6.61 -4.06
N ALA A 103 6.63 7.19 -4.91
CA ALA A 103 7.90 7.75 -4.47
C ALA A 103 7.72 8.77 -3.32
N PRO A 104 6.81 9.76 -3.39
CA PRO A 104 6.55 10.64 -2.26
C PRO A 104 6.05 9.90 -1.01
N LEU A 105 5.17 8.90 -1.15
CA LEU A 105 4.73 8.07 -0.02
C LEU A 105 5.92 7.37 0.65
N TYR A 106 6.81 6.77 -0.14
CA TYR A 106 7.97 6.03 0.37
C TYR A 106 9.00 6.95 1.02
N GLU A 107 9.23 8.15 0.48
CA GLU A 107 10.09 9.16 1.11
C GLU A 107 9.54 9.59 2.47
N ASP A 108 8.25 9.94 2.54
CA ASP A 108 7.65 10.43 3.78
C ASP A 108 7.53 9.32 4.84
N ALA A 109 7.11 8.12 4.44
CA ALA A 109 7.05 6.96 5.32
C ALA A 109 8.45 6.55 5.79
N GLY A 110 9.42 6.53 4.90
CA GLY A 110 10.81 6.23 5.20
C GLY A 110 11.41 7.24 6.18
N ALA A 111 11.17 8.54 5.99
CA ALA A 111 11.60 9.58 6.92
C ALA A 111 10.99 9.39 8.32
N ALA A 112 9.70 9.07 8.39
CA ALA A 112 9.02 8.82 9.66
C ALA A 112 9.56 7.58 10.39
N ILE A 113 9.82 6.48 9.67
CA ILE A 113 10.44 5.26 10.22
C ILE A 113 11.86 5.56 10.69
N ARG A 114 12.68 6.23 9.87
CA ARG A 114 14.08 6.56 10.21
C ARG A 114 14.22 7.42 11.46
N GLY A 115 13.19 8.20 11.80
CA GLY A 115 13.14 8.95 13.06
C GLY A 115 13.04 8.08 14.32
N VAL A 116 12.68 6.80 14.20
CA VAL A 116 12.53 5.86 15.33
C VAL A 116 13.31 4.55 15.18
N ASP A 117 13.63 4.15 13.96
CA ASP A 117 14.44 2.99 13.60
C ASP A 117 15.32 3.35 12.38
N PRO A 118 16.57 3.80 12.61
CA PRO A 118 17.47 4.23 11.54
C PRO A 118 17.99 3.06 10.68
N ASP A 119 17.93 1.82 11.16
CA ASP A 119 18.65 0.68 10.58
C ASP A 119 17.73 -0.36 9.91
N GLY A 120 16.43 -0.35 10.18
CA GLY A 120 15.48 -1.26 9.53
C GLY A 120 15.44 -1.11 8.01
N ILE A 121 15.41 -2.20 7.24
CA ILE A 121 15.31 -2.12 5.76
C ILE A 121 13.93 -1.58 5.38
N LEU A 122 13.87 -0.61 4.46
CA LEU A 122 12.59 -0.21 3.85
C LEU A 122 12.35 -1.10 2.63
N PHE A 123 11.35 -1.97 2.66
CA PHE A 123 10.96 -2.75 1.49
C PHE A 123 9.94 -1.94 0.68
N ILE A 124 10.31 -1.64 -0.57
CA ILE A 124 9.52 -0.80 -1.48
C ILE A 124 9.04 -1.64 -2.66
N GLU A 125 7.74 -1.60 -2.91
CA GLU A 125 7.10 -2.35 -3.98
C GLU A 125 6.84 -1.47 -5.20
N PRO A 126 6.91 -2.03 -6.42
CA PRO A 126 6.38 -1.37 -7.61
C PRO A 126 4.86 -1.45 -7.64
N SER A 127 4.27 -0.90 -8.71
CA SER A 127 2.86 -1.09 -9.03
C SER A 127 2.52 -2.57 -9.15
N ILE A 128 1.31 -2.93 -8.71
CA ILE A 128 0.70 -4.24 -8.95
C ILE A 128 0.77 -4.67 -10.44
N LEU A 129 0.76 -3.73 -11.38
CA LEU A 129 0.89 -4.05 -12.81
C LEU A 129 2.29 -4.55 -13.19
N THR A 130 3.32 -4.13 -12.46
CA THR A 130 4.67 -4.71 -12.56
C THR A 130 4.71 -6.12 -11.98
N SER A 131 4.00 -6.37 -10.88
CA SER A 131 3.86 -7.70 -10.28
C SER A 131 3.30 -8.75 -11.25
N PHE A 132 2.36 -8.35 -12.11
CA PHE A 132 1.81 -9.20 -13.19
C PHE A 132 2.67 -9.25 -14.46
N GLY A 133 3.82 -8.58 -14.49
CA GLY A 133 4.66 -8.47 -15.68
C GLY A 133 4.02 -7.69 -16.83
N ALA A 134 2.99 -6.90 -16.56
CA ALA A 134 2.29 -6.12 -17.58
C ALA A 134 3.06 -4.85 -17.98
N ILE A 135 3.80 -4.25 -17.03
CA ILE A 135 4.62 -3.05 -17.24
C ILE A 135 5.95 -3.16 -16.50
N TYR A 136 6.95 -2.40 -16.96
CA TYR A 136 8.16 -2.17 -16.18
C TYR A 136 7.90 -1.09 -15.12
N SER A 137 8.53 -1.24 -13.96
CA SER A 137 8.53 -0.19 -12.93
C SER A 137 9.23 1.07 -13.46
N GLN A 138 8.63 2.21 -13.12
CA GLN A 138 9.14 3.57 -13.32
C GLN A 138 9.52 4.24 -11.99
N LEU A 139 9.55 3.50 -10.88
CA LEU A 139 9.83 4.01 -9.55
C LEU A 139 11.24 4.62 -9.53
N PRO A 140 11.38 5.92 -9.26
CA PRO A 140 12.68 6.55 -9.21
C PRO A 140 13.46 6.06 -7.99
N PRO A 141 14.80 6.17 -8.00
CA PRO A 141 15.60 5.93 -6.80
C PRO A 141 15.15 6.88 -5.69
N LEU A 142 14.98 6.33 -4.48
CA LEU A 142 14.69 7.14 -3.29
C LEU A 142 15.96 7.83 -2.79
N SER A 143 15.77 8.97 -2.14
CA SER A 143 16.82 9.76 -1.49
C SER A 143 17.37 9.10 -0.22
N LEU A 144 16.53 8.30 0.45
CA LEU A 144 16.87 7.57 1.66
C LEU A 144 17.75 6.35 1.33
N GLY A 145 18.69 6.02 2.22
CA GLY A 145 19.48 4.79 2.11
C GLY A 145 18.81 3.57 2.77
N ASN A 146 19.39 2.39 2.55
CA ASN A 146 18.97 1.13 3.18
C ASN A 146 17.51 0.76 2.89
N TYR A 147 17.16 0.74 1.60
CA TYR A 147 15.92 0.17 1.08
C TYR A 147 16.22 -1.02 0.17
N ALA A 148 15.25 -1.93 0.06
CA ALA A 148 15.30 -3.08 -0.82
C ALA A 148 14.06 -3.07 -1.72
N TYR A 149 14.27 -3.31 -3.01
CA TYR A 149 13.17 -3.48 -3.95
C TYR A 149 12.50 -4.84 -3.73
N ALA A 150 11.18 -4.84 -3.53
CA ALA A 150 10.38 -6.01 -3.14
C ALA A 150 9.25 -6.28 -4.16
N PRO A 151 9.55 -6.64 -5.41
CA PRO A 151 8.51 -6.92 -6.40
C PRO A 151 7.86 -8.29 -6.14
N HIS A 152 6.64 -8.46 -6.61
CA HIS A 152 6.08 -9.79 -6.81
C HIS A 152 6.36 -10.30 -8.22
N PHE A 153 6.34 -11.62 -8.36
CA PHE A 153 6.44 -12.27 -9.66
C PHE A 153 5.29 -13.26 -9.81
N TYR A 154 4.20 -12.78 -10.41
CA TYR A 154 3.11 -13.63 -10.84
C TYR A 154 3.27 -13.94 -12.32
N SER A 155 3.38 -15.22 -12.65
CA SER A 155 3.35 -15.64 -14.04
C SER A 155 1.94 -15.42 -14.59
N ALA A 156 1.79 -14.50 -15.54
CA ALA A 156 0.54 -14.30 -16.28
C ALA A 156 0.19 -15.49 -17.20
N SER A 157 1.01 -16.55 -17.22
CA SER A 157 0.66 -17.83 -17.85
C SER A 157 -0.36 -18.56 -16.97
N LEU A 158 -1.63 -18.47 -17.36
CA LEU A 158 -2.60 -19.55 -17.15
C LEU A 158 -2.23 -20.76 -18.01
#